data_AF-A0A2V9F6P0-F1
#
_entry.id   AF-A0A2V9F6P0-F1
#
_cell.length_a   1.000
_cell.length_b   1.000
_cell.length_c   1.000
_cell.angle_alpha   90.00
_cell.angle_beta   90.00
_cell.angle_gamma   90.00
#
_symmetry.space_group_name_H-M   'P 1'
#
loop_
_entity.id
_entity.type
_entity.pdbx_description
1 polymer ?
#
loop_
_entity_poly.entity_id
_entity_poly.type
_entity_poly.pdbx_seq_one_letter_code
_entity_poly.pdbx_strand_id
1 'polypeptide(L)'
;MAERPVLVGLIPQVVVIDEGDQVSWISDAGNLRVEFDVNRCPFSSNVFQAPAGMRLLSGPPRPGNKAATYKYRLWLNDQLVGQGEVILREK
;
A
#
# COMPACT_ATOMS: atom_id res chain seq x y z
N MET A 1 -29.19 -13.58 -12.27
CA MET A 1 -28.49 -13.48 -10.99
C MET A 1 -27.08 -13.02 -11.32
N ALA A 2 -26.69 -11.78 -10.96
CA ALA A 2 -25.36 -11.28 -11.28
C ALA A 2 -24.35 -11.89 -10.30
N GLU A 3 -23.31 -12.53 -10.82
CA GLU A 3 -22.23 -13.09 -10.01
C GLU A 3 -21.56 -11.95 -9.22
N ARG A 4 -21.46 -12.11 -7.90
CA ARG A 4 -20.70 -11.20 -7.03
C ARG A 4 -19.31 -11.80 -6.85
N PRO A 5 -18.26 -11.26 -7.50
CA PRO A 5 -16.91 -11.80 -7.33
C PRO A 5 -16.48 -11.64 -5.86
N VAL A 6 -15.93 -12.71 -5.29
CA VAL A 6 -15.31 -12.70 -3.96
C VAL A 6 -13.80 -12.60 -4.17
N LEU A 7 -13.19 -11.53 -3.67
CA LEU A 7 -11.74 -11.41 -3.66
C LEU A 7 -11.18 -12.34 -2.57
N VAL A 8 -10.30 -13.26 -2.96
CA VAL A 8 -9.54 -14.11 -2.04
C VAL A 8 -8.07 -13.76 -2.21
N GLY A 9 -7.44 -13.22 -1.17
CA GLY A 9 -6.04 -12.82 -1.18
C GLY A 9 -5.56 -12.45 0.22
N LEU A 10 -4.23 -12.43 0.40
CA LEU A 10 -3.61 -11.95 1.64
C LEU A 10 -3.32 -10.46 1.50
N ILE A 11 -3.93 -9.66 2.37
CA ILE A 11 -3.62 -8.24 2.52
C ILE A 11 -2.88 -8.09 3.85
N PRO A 12 -1.56 -7.83 3.83
CA PRO A 12 -0.81 -7.60 5.06
C PRO A 12 -1.42 -6.42 5.80
N GLN A 13 -1.91 -6.66 7.03
CA GLN A 13 -2.44 -5.59 7.85
C GLN A 13 -1.31 -4.68 8.33
N VAL A 14 -0.12 -5.23 8.61
CA VAL A 14 1.03 -4.48 9.12
C VAL A 14 2.30 -4.91 8.40
N VAL A 15 3.11 -3.95 7.96
CA VAL A 15 4.44 -4.16 7.40
C VAL A 15 5.43 -3.30 8.17
N VAL A 16 6.54 -3.87 8.64
CA VAL A 16 7.59 -3.15 9.35
C VAL A 16 8.78 -2.94 8.41
N ILE A 17 9.26 -1.70 8.30
CA ILE A 17 10.36 -1.33 7.40
C ILE A 17 11.37 -0.40 8.08
N ASP A 18 12.59 -0.38 7.57
CA ASP A 18 13.66 0.57 7.92
C ASP A 18 13.82 1.67 6.84
N GLU A 19 14.67 2.67 7.10
CA GLU A 19 14.86 3.84 6.22
C GLU A 19 15.29 3.51 4.77
N GLY A 20 15.92 2.35 4.54
CA GLY A 20 16.39 1.92 3.22
C GLY A 20 15.44 0.97 2.49
N ASP A 21 14.40 0.50 3.17
CA ASP A 21 13.47 -0.50 2.65
C ASP A 21 12.39 0.14 1.78
N GLN A 22 11.74 -0.66 0.96
CA GLN A 22 10.55 -0.24 0.21
C GLN A 22 9.47 -1.30 0.34
N VAL A 23 8.22 -0.87 0.27
CA VAL A 23 7.07 -1.77 0.24
C VAL A 23 6.72 -2.07 -1.21
N SER A 24 6.46 -3.34 -1.49
CA SER A 24 6.02 -3.84 -2.78
C SER A 24 4.61 -4.37 -2.68
N TRP A 25 3.72 -3.90 -3.55
CA TRP A 25 2.38 -4.47 -3.71
C TRP A 25 2.20 -5.02 -5.12
N ILE A 26 1.45 -6.10 -5.25
CA ILE A 26 1.11 -6.71 -6.54
C ILE A 26 -0.28 -7.34 -6.44
N SER A 27 -1.05 -7.25 -7.53
CA SER A 27 -2.34 -7.92 -7.65
C SER A 27 -2.53 -8.36 -9.09
N ASP A 28 -2.84 -9.63 -9.29
CA ASP A 28 -3.24 -10.17 -10.60
C ASP A 28 -4.75 -10.01 -10.84
N ALA A 29 -5.51 -9.59 -9.82
CA ALA A 29 -6.97 -9.56 -9.85
C ALA A 29 -7.58 -8.28 -10.46
N GLY A 30 -6.77 -7.23 -10.70
CA GLY A 30 -7.26 -5.96 -11.21
C GLY A 30 -6.28 -4.80 -11.02
N ASN A 31 -6.73 -3.61 -11.42
CA ASN A 31 -5.97 -2.37 -11.24
C ASN A 31 -5.86 -2.06 -9.76
N LEU A 32 -4.63 -2.10 -9.25
CA LEU A 32 -4.32 -1.91 -7.85
C LEU A 32 -4.06 -0.42 -7.59
N ARG A 33 -4.69 0.13 -6.55
CA ARG A 33 -4.35 1.44 -6.01
C ARG A 33 -4.09 1.36 -4.51
N VAL A 34 -2.96 1.88 -4.08
CA VAL A 34 -2.57 2.07 -2.68
C VAL A 34 -2.61 3.55 -2.37
N GLU A 35 -3.30 3.94 -1.30
CA GLU A 35 -3.53 5.34 -0.97
C GLU A 35 -3.26 5.61 0.52
N PHE A 36 -2.27 6.43 0.79
CA PHE A 36 -1.98 7.00 2.10
C PHE A 36 -2.67 8.35 2.25
N ASP A 37 -2.90 8.74 3.50
CA ASP A 37 -3.27 10.12 3.81
C ASP A 37 -2.17 11.09 3.37
N VAL A 38 -2.55 12.19 2.72
CA VAL A 38 -1.62 13.14 2.10
C VAL A 38 -0.69 13.82 3.11
N ASN A 39 -1.14 13.99 4.36
CA ASN A 39 -0.37 14.59 5.44
C ASN A 39 0.39 13.52 6.25
N ARG A 40 0.11 12.24 6.03
CA ARG A 40 0.60 11.09 6.81
C ARG A 40 1.04 9.97 5.89
N CYS A 41 2.02 10.27 5.03
CA CYS A 41 2.69 9.32 4.15
C CYS A 41 4.22 9.41 4.29
N PRO A 42 4.93 8.28 4.47
CA PRO A 42 6.38 8.30 4.57
C PRO A 42 7.05 8.42 3.19
N PHE A 43 6.36 8.12 2.10
CA PHE A 43 6.95 8.03 0.75
C PHE A 43 6.84 9.33 -0.05
N SER A 44 7.46 9.37 -1.23
CA SER A 44 7.44 10.52 -2.14
C SER A 44 6.07 10.77 -2.78
N SER A 45 5.27 9.73 -2.97
CA SER A 45 3.87 9.79 -3.37
C SER A 45 2.98 9.21 -2.28
N ASN A 46 1.81 9.79 -2.08
CA ASN A 46 0.77 9.20 -1.24
C ASN A 46 -0.20 8.31 -2.03
N VAL A 47 -0.11 8.29 -3.35
CA VAL A 47 -0.95 7.45 -4.23
C VAL A 47 -0.06 6.64 -5.17
N PHE A 48 -0.24 5.32 -5.17
CA PHE A 48 0.45 4.40 -6.06
C PHE A 48 -0.59 3.60 -6.85
N GLN A 49 -0.41 3.47 -8.17
CA GLN A 49 -1.36 2.78 -9.04
C GLN A 49 -0.65 1.95 -10.10
N ALA A 50 -1.10 0.72 -10.31
CA ALA A 50 -0.61 -0.13 -11.38
C ALA A 50 -1.73 -1.02 -11.92
N PRO A 51 -1.65 -1.42 -13.20
CA PRO A 51 -2.54 -2.41 -13.75
C PRO A 51 -2.29 -3.79 -13.14
N ALA A 52 -3.22 -4.71 -13.37
CA ALA A 52 -3.10 -6.10 -12.93
C ALA A 52 -1.77 -6.73 -13.40
N GLY A 53 -1.14 -7.52 -12.54
CA GLY A 53 0.12 -8.21 -12.81
C GLY A 53 1.37 -7.34 -12.73
N MET A 54 1.23 -6.02 -12.53
CA MET A 54 2.37 -5.14 -12.34
C MET A 54 2.67 -4.90 -10.86
N ARG A 55 3.96 -4.85 -10.54
CA ARG A 55 4.45 -4.56 -9.20
C ARG A 55 4.49 -3.06 -8.94
N LEU A 56 3.85 -2.64 -7.86
CA LEU A 56 3.97 -1.30 -7.29
C LEU A 56 5.08 -1.26 -6.26
N LEU A 57 5.96 -0.27 -6.39
CA LEU A 57 7.04 -0.01 -5.46
C LEU A 57 6.84 1.37 -4.83
N SER A 58 6.91 1.44 -3.50
CA SER A 58 6.78 2.72 -2.77
C SER A 58 7.99 3.64 -2.99
N GLY A 59 9.14 3.06 -3.35
CA GLY A 59 10.44 3.67 -3.09
C GLY A 59 10.77 3.71 -1.58
N PRO A 60 11.97 4.16 -1.20
CA PRO A 60 12.33 4.29 0.19
C PRO A 60 11.52 5.40 0.89
N PRO A 61 11.29 5.31 2.20
CA PRO A 61 10.81 6.42 3.01
C PRO A 61 11.64 7.69 2.76
N ARG A 62 10.97 8.85 2.76
CA ARG A 62 11.65 10.14 2.71
C ARG A 62 12.55 10.32 3.94
N PRO A 63 13.76 10.89 3.78
CA PRO A 63 14.62 11.23 4.90
C PRO A 63 13.90 12.14 5.90
N GLY A 64 14.19 11.97 7.20
CA GLY A 64 13.63 12.81 8.26
C GLY A 64 12.20 12.47 8.68
N ASN A 65 11.62 11.38 8.16
CA ASN A 65 10.40 10.82 8.74
C ASN A 65 10.66 10.33 10.17
N LYS A 66 9.68 10.50 11.05
CA LYS A 66 9.71 9.95 12.40
C LYS A 66 9.35 8.46 12.37
N ALA A 67 9.88 7.69 13.33
CA ALA A 67 9.34 6.36 13.58
C ALA A 67 7.87 6.47 13.97
N ALA A 68 7.02 5.84 13.17
CA ALA A 68 5.58 5.96 13.28
C ALA A 68 4.87 4.87 12.47
N THR A 69 3.57 4.76 12.72
CA THR A 69 2.66 3.95 11.92
C THR A 69 1.94 4.82 10.89
N TYR A 70 2.05 4.42 9.62
CA TYR A 70 1.45 5.08 8.46
C TYR A 70 0.39 4.17 7.84
N LYS A 71 -0.88 4.56 7.94
CA LYS A 71 -2.02 3.79 7.43
C LYS A 71 -2.26 4.08 5.95
N TYR A 72 -2.69 3.06 5.21
CA TYR A 72 -3.09 3.17 3.81
C TYR A 72 -4.37 2.37 3.53
N ARG A 73 -5.07 2.78 2.47
CA ARG A 73 -6.22 2.09 1.88
C ARG A 73 -5.78 1.33 0.65
N LEU A 74 -6.37 0.16 0.45
CA LEU A 74 -6.16 -0.70 -0.71
C LEU A 74 -7.42 -0.73 -1.56
N TRP A 75 -7.27 -0.38 -2.83
CA TRP A 75 -8.35 -0.36 -3.80
C TRP A 75 -8.03 -1.31 -4.96
N LEU A 76 -9.05 -2.01 -5.45
CA LEU A 76 -8.97 -2.84 -6.64
C LEU A 76 -10.11 -2.44 -7.58
N ASN A 77 -9.78 -2.00 -8.80
CA ASN A 77 -10.78 -1.50 -9.77
C ASN A 77 -11.74 -0.47 -9.15
N ASP A 78 -11.19 0.51 -8.42
CA ASP A 78 -11.92 1.56 -7.69
C ASP A 78 -12.82 1.09 -6.53
N GLN A 79 -12.83 -0.20 -6.21
CA GLN A 79 -13.50 -0.71 -5.02
C GLN A 79 -12.51 -0.77 -3.85
N LEU A 80 -12.90 -0.22 -2.69
CA LEU A 80 -12.12 -0.36 -1.46
C LEU A 80 -12.18 -1.82 -1.00
N VAL A 81 -11.04 -2.50 -0.95
CA VAL A 81 -10.95 -3.92 -0.60
C VAL A 81 -10.26 -4.17 0.74
N GLY A 82 -9.58 -3.16 1.28
CA GLY A 82 -8.96 -3.28 2.60
C GLY A 82 -8.15 -2.05 3.02
N GLN A 83 -7.45 -2.23 4.13
CA GLN A 83 -6.52 -1.26 4.69
C GLN A 83 -5.31 -1.99 5.27
N GLY A 84 -4.19 -1.29 5.34
CA GLY A 84 -2.99 -1.77 6.00
C GLY A 84 -2.20 -0.63 6.59
N GLU A 85 -1.09 -0.96 7.23
CA GLU A 85 -0.20 0.01 7.85
C GLU A 85 1.26 -0.37 7.66
N VAL A 86 2.08 0.67 7.51
CA VAL A 86 3.53 0.60 7.44
C VAL A 86 4.07 1.18 8.74
N ILE A 87 4.78 0.38 9.52
CA ILE A 87 5.53 0.82 10.69
C ILE A 87 6.95 1.11 10.23
N LEU A 88 7.34 2.38 10.28
CA LEU A 88 8.72 2.78 10.06
C LEU A 88 9.46 2.72 11.40
N ARG A 89 10.52 1.93 11.49
CA ARG A 89 11.35 1.84 12.70
C ARG A 89 12.31 3.01 12.81
N GLU A 90 12.64 3.34 14.05
CA GLU A 90 13.81 4.16 14.37
C GLU A 90 15.07 3.30 14.24
N LYS A 91 16.17 3.92 13.86
CA LYS A 91 17.48 3.28 13.82
C LYS A 91 18.02 3.00 15.23
#